data_AF-A0A3N5XM41-F1
#
_entry.id   AF-A0A3N5XM41-F1
#
_cell.length_a   1.000
_cell.length_b   1.000
_cell.length_c   1.000
_cell.angle_alpha   90.00
_cell.angle_beta   90.00
_cell.angle_gamma   90.00
#
_symmetry.space_group_name_H-M   'P 1'
#
loop_
_entity.id
_entity.type
_entity.pdbx_description
1 polymer ?
#
loop_
_entity_poly.entity_id
_entity_poly.type
_entity_poly.pdbx_seq_one_letter_code
_entity_poly.pdbx_strand_id
1 'polypeptide(L)'
;MPSKNDSRRLKAQILLEEGTLNSAPEKVSDPKFLESEFFDPCDLVQVKYEMLRRVFAEKTRVTNAAEEYGVSRPTYYQAKAHFDEAGIAGLVPKKRGPRSPHKLCGEVLTFLRSQVVAGEPIRARKLATAVRREFDLEVHPRTIERALGGKKTSR
;
A
#
# COMPACT_ATOMS: atom_id res chain seq x y z
N MET A 1 5.32 27.06 -20.53
CA MET A 1 4.66 26.69 -19.26
C MET A 1 3.85 25.43 -19.52
N PRO A 2 3.99 24.35 -18.73
CA PRO A 2 3.19 23.14 -18.92
C PRO A 2 1.70 23.47 -18.80
N SER A 3 0.85 22.75 -19.53
CA SER A 3 -0.60 22.95 -19.41
C SER A 3 -1.05 22.53 -18.00
N LYS A 4 -2.18 23.09 -17.55
CA LYS A 4 -2.73 22.81 -16.21
C LYS A 4 -2.99 21.32 -15.98
N ASN A 5 -3.41 20.60 -17.03
CA ASN A 5 -3.61 19.15 -16.98
C ASN A 5 -2.27 18.39 -16.89
N ASP A 6 -1.22 18.89 -17.51
CA ASP A 6 0.11 18.27 -17.42
C ASP A 6 0.68 18.43 -16.01
N SER A 7 0.49 19.60 -15.39
CA SER A 7 0.95 19.86 -14.02
C SER A 7 0.27 18.94 -13.00
N ARG A 8 -1.03 18.69 -13.13
CA ARG A 8 -1.76 17.73 -12.27
C ARG A 8 -1.31 16.29 -12.48
N ARG A 9 -1.06 15.89 -13.73
CA ARG A 9 -0.52 14.54 -14.04
C ARG A 9 0.87 14.34 -13.46
N LEU A 10 1.74 15.33 -13.60
CA LEU A 10 3.08 15.33 -13.00
C LEU A 10 3.00 15.25 -11.48
N LYS A 11 2.14 16.05 -10.83
CA LYS A 11 1.93 15.98 -9.38
C LYS A 11 1.44 14.60 -8.94
N ALA A 12 0.47 14.01 -9.64
CA ALA A 12 -0.03 12.67 -9.32
C ALA A 12 1.05 11.58 -9.44
N GLN A 13 1.97 11.69 -10.41
CA GLN A 13 3.12 10.79 -10.52
C GLN A 13 4.07 10.93 -9.33
N ILE A 14 4.41 12.16 -8.93
CA ILE A 14 5.27 12.43 -7.76
C ILE A 14 4.61 11.88 -6.49
N LEU A 15 3.31 12.13 -6.29
CA LEU A 15 2.56 11.59 -5.15
C LEU A 15 2.58 10.05 -5.13
N LEU A 16 2.54 9.41 -6.29
CA LEU A 16 2.63 7.95 -6.38
C LEU A 16 4.01 7.44 -5.97
N GLU A 17 5.08 8.09 -6.44
CA GLU A 17 6.47 7.76 -6.13
C GLU A 17 6.77 7.91 -4.63
N GLU A 18 6.27 8.99 -4.02
CA GLU A 18 6.38 9.26 -2.58
C GLU A 18 5.40 8.43 -1.73
N GLY A 19 4.49 7.67 -2.35
CA GLY A 19 3.51 6.84 -1.66
C GLY A 19 2.41 7.63 -0.94
N THR A 20 2.18 8.88 -1.34
CA THR A 20 1.18 9.80 -0.81
C THR A 20 0.00 10.04 -1.76
N LEU A 21 -0.08 9.30 -2.88
CA LEU A 21 -1.25 9.33 -3.76
C LEU A 21 -2.48 8.78 -3.06
N ASN A 22 -3.57 9.54 -3.06
CA ASN A 22 -4.88 9.05 -2.68
C ASN A 22 -5.40 8.08 -3.75
N SER A 23 -5.74 6.86 -3.36
CA SER A 23 -6.21 5.83 -4.29
C SER A 23 -7.65 6.00 -4.76
N ALA A 24 -8.43 6.87 -4.09
CA ALA A 24 -9.84 7.10 -4.41
C ALA A 24 -10.19 8.60 -4.31
N PRO A 25 -9.57 9.47 -5.14
CA PRO A 25 -9.82 10.91 -5.13
C PRO A 25 -11.30 11.26 -5.41
N GLU A 26 -11.99 10.45 -6.21
CA GLU A 26 -13.41 10.62 -6.56
C GLU A 26 -14.38 10.46 -5.38
N LYS A 27 -13.91 9.91 -4.26
CA LYS A 27 -14.70 9.75 -3.04
C LYS A 27 -14.61 10.94 -2.10
N VAL A 28 -13.77 11.93 -2.40
CA VAL A 28 -13.66 13.17 -1.64
C VAL A 28 -14.71 14.14 -2.17
N SER A 29 -15.74 14.40 -1.37
CA SER A 29 -16.90 15.23 -1.72
C SER A 29 -17.01 16.52 -0.91
N ASP A 30 -16.03 16.81 -0.04
CA ASP A 30 -15.94 18.09 0.65
C ASP A 30 -15.91 19.25 -0.37
N PRO A 31 -16.80 20.26 -0.26
CA PRO A 31 -16.91 21.35 -1.25
C PRO A 31 -15.60 22.06 -1.54
N LYS A 32 -14.67 22.16 -0.58
CA LYS A 32 -13.38 22.84 -0.79
C LYS A 32 -12.52 22.18 -1.88
N PHE A 33 -12.62 20.85 -2.01
CA PHE A 33 -11.92 20.09 -3.05
C PHE A 33 -12.56 20.23 -4.44
N LEU A 34 -13.78 20.77 -4.52
CA LEU A 34 -14.50 21.02 -5.77
C LEU A 34 -14.38 22.48 -6.22
N GLU A 35 -14.39 23.40 -5.26
CA GLU A 35 -14.52 24.84 -5.50
C GLU A 35 -13.17 25.57 -5.57
N SER A 36 -12.08 24.97 -5.07
CA SER A 36 -10.78 25.62 -4.97
C SER A 36 -9.66 24.79 -5.58
N GLU A 37 -8.78 25.47 -6.30
CA GLU A 37 -7.63 24.84 -6.97
C GLU A 37 -6.50 24.45 -6.01
N PHE A 38 -6.56 24.93 -4.77
CA PHE A 38 -5.56 24.64 -3.74
C PHE A 38 -5.73 23.24 -3.14
N PHE A 39 -6.97 22.75 -3.05
CA PHE A 39 -7.27 21.45 -2.47
C PHE A 39 -7.26 20.37 -3.55
N ASP A 40 -6.38 19.39 -3.39
CA ASP A 40 -6.14 18.34 -4.36
C ASP A 40 -6.60 16.99 -3.80
N PRO A 41 -7.67 16.39 -4.35
CA PRO A 41 -8.18 15.11 -3.85
C PRO A 41 -7.20 13.96 -4.09
N CYS A 42 -6.20 14.13 -4.98
CA CYS A 42 -5.15 13.16 -5.21
C CYS A 42 -4.07 13.17 -4.11
N ASP A 43 -3.96 14.24 -3.30
CA ASP A 43 -2.99 14.34 -2.22
C ASP A 43 -3.54 13.75 -0.92
N LEU A 44 -3.15 12.51 -0.59
CA LEU A 44 -3.66 11.80 0.57
C LEU A 44 -3.38 12.52 1.89
N VAL A 45 -2.24 13.22 1.98
CA VAL A 45 -1.85 13.92 3.21
C VAL A 45 -2.74 15.13 3.42
N GLN A 46 -2.99 15.90 2.35
CA GLN A 46 -3.93 17.03 2.38
C GLN A 46 -5.35 16.58 2.71
N VAL A 47 -5.84 15.52 2.06
CA VAL A 47 -7.18 14.94 2.32
C VAL A 47 -7.33 14.55 3.79
N LYS A 48 -6.35 13.84 4.37
CA LYS A 48 -6.41 13.47 5.80
C LYS A 48 -6.35 14.68 6.72
N TYR A 49 -5.49 15.66 6.41
CA TYR A 49 -5.37 16.86 7.22
C TYR A 49 -6.68 17.65 7.25
N GLU A 50 -7.29 17.88 6.09
CA GLU A 50 -8.55 18.61 5.98
C GLU A 50 -9.71 17.87 6.64
N MET A 51 -9.75 16.54 6.55
CA MET A 51 -10.71 15.71 7.29
C MET A 51 -10.60 15.93 8.80
N LEU A 52 -9.38 15.88 9.35
CA LEU A 52 -9.14 16.12 10.77
C LEU A 52 -9.51 17.57 11.14
N ARG A 53 -9.02 18.55 10.37
CA ARG A 53 -9.29 19.97 10.59
C ARG A 53 -10.80 20.24 10.62
N ARG A 54 -11.58 19.64 9.74
CA ARG A 54 -13.04 19.81 9.69
C ARG A 54 -13.75 19.29 10.95
N VAL A 55 -13.32 18.15 11.51
CA VAL A 55 -13.85 17.68 12.79
C VAL A 55 -13.42 18.59 13.94
N PHE A 56 -12.15 19.00 13.98
CA PHE A 56 -11.62 19.78 15.11
C PHE A 56 -12.08 21.24 15.13
N ALA A 57 -11.97 21.92 14.00
CA ALA A 57 -12.26 23.35 13.85
C ALA A 57 -13.75 23.61 13.64
N GLU A 58 -14.41 22.80 12.81
CA GLU A 58 -15.81 23.02 12.41
C GLU A 58 -16.78 22.11 13.17
N LYS A 59 -16.27 21.32 14.14
CA LYS A 59 -17.07 20.42 15.01
C LYS A 59 -17.97 19.45 14.23
N THR A 60 -17.58 19.12 13.01
CA THR A 60 -18.31 18.14 12.18
C THR A 60 -18.26 16.77 12.84
N ARG A 61 -19.35 15.99 12.74
CA ARG A 61 -19.37 14.62 13.25
C ARG A 61 -18.32 13.78 12.52
N VAL A 62 -17.57 12.97 13.27
CA VAL A 62 -16.56 12.05 12.72
C VAL A 62 -17.13 11.14 11.63
N THR A 63 -18.39 10.70 11.77
CA THR A 63 -19.10 9.90 10.76
C THR A 63 -19.17 10.62 9.42
N ASN A 64 -19.62 11.87 9.44
CA ASN A 64 -19.87 12.65 8.24
C ASN A 64 -18.54 13.03 7.59
N ALA A 65 -17.57 13.48 8.39
CA ALA A 65 -16.24 13.79 7.88
C ALA A 65 -15.53 12.56 7.28
N ALA A 66 -15.65 11.38 7.89
CA ALA A 66 -15.07 10.17 7.31
C ALA A 66 -15.72 9.83 5.96
N GLU A 67 -17.04 9.90 5.87
CA GLU A 67 -17.80 9.63 4.64
C GLU A 67 -17.48 10.63 3.53
N GLU A 68 -17.51 11.94 3.82
CA GLU A 68 -17.24 13.02 2.85
C GLU A 68 -15.78 13.01 2.35
N TYR A 69 -14.85 12.44 3.12
CA TYR A 69 -13.45 12.31 2.72
C TYR A 69 -13.12 10.90 2.19
N GLY A 70 -14.13 10.07 1.97
CA GLY A 70 -13.99 8.76 1.32
C GLY A 70 -13.28 7.70 2.17
N VAL A 71 -13.29 7.83 3.50
CA VAL A 71 -12.61 6.90 4.41
C VAL A 71 -13.55 6.30 5.46
N SER A 72 -13.05 5.30 6.18
CA SER A 72 -13.78 4.68 7.29
C SER A 72 -13.55 5.44 8.61
N ARG A 73 -14.46 5.29 9.59
CA ARG A 73 -14.26 5.81 10.95
C ARG A 73 -12.97 5.29 11.60
N PRO A 74 -12.61 3.99 11.50
CA PRO A 74 -11.31 3.50 11.97
C PRO A 74 -10.12 4.24 11.34
N THR A 75 -10.18 4.51 10.02
CA THR A 75 -9.15 5.28 9.31
C THR A 75 -9.01 6.69 9.89
N TYR A 76 -10.13 7.36 10.20
CA TYR A 76 -10.12 8.66 10.87
C TYR A 76 -9.38 8.60 12.21
N TYR A 77 -9.71 7.64 13.08
CA TYR A 77 -9.09 7.56 14.40
C TYR A 77 -7.60 7.22 14.32
N GLN A 78 -7.20 6.38 13.37
CA GLN A 78 -5.80 6.09 13.12
C GLN A 78 -5.05 7.33 12.61
N ALA A 79 -5.63 8.08 11.66
CA ALA A 79 -5.05 9.33 11.18
C ALA A 79 -4.93 10.36 12.30
N LYS A 80 -5.95 10.50 13.15
CA LYS A 80 -5.93 11.39 14.31
C LYS A 80 -4.81 11.00 15.27
N ALA A 81 -4.70 9.72 15.63
CA ALA A 81 -3.66 9.25 16.55
C ALA A 81 -2.25 9.54 16.02
N HIS A 82 -2.00 9.28 14.74
CA HIS A 82 -0.69 9.59 14.13
C HIS A 82 -0.44 11.10 14.02
N PHE A 83 -1.48 11.89 13.77
CA PHE A 83 -1.37 13.35 13.77
C PHE A 83 -1.08 13.92 15.16
N ASP A 84 -1.74 13.41 16.20
CA ASP A 84 -1.47 13.83 17.58
C ASP A 84 -0.03 13.47 18.00
N GLU A 85 0.50 12.33 17.52
CA GLU A 85 1.85 11.84 17.83
C GLU A 85 2.96 12.60 17.08
N ALA A 86 2.76 12.89 15.79
CA ALA A 86 3.83 13.36 14.91
C ALA A 86 3.43 14.52 13.97
N GLY A 87 2.29 15.15 14.20
CA GLY A 87 1.74 16.21 13.37
C GLY A 87 1.48 15.76 11.93
N ILE A 88 1.69 16.67 10.97
CA ILE A 88 1.50 16.39 9.54
C ILE A 88 2.38 15.23 9.07
N ALA A 89 3.59 15.08 9.62
CA ALA A 89 4.49 13.98 9.27
C ALA A 89 3.89 12.60 9.60
N GLY A 90 3.02 12.52 10.62
CA GLY A 90 2.29 11.31 10.97
C GLY A 90 1.22 10.88 9.95
N LEU A 91 0.77 11.79 9.07
CA LEU A 91 -0.24 11.48 8.05
C LEU A 91 0.35 10.77 6.82
N VAL A 92 1.67 10.88 6.63
CA VAL A 92 2.42 10.23 5.55
C VAL A 92 2.44 8.72 5.77
N PRO A 93 1.98 7.91 4.80
CA PRO A 93 2.05 6.45 4.94
C PRO A 93 3.48 5.96 5.15
N LYS A 94 3.69 5.11 6.16
CA LYS A 94 4.98 4.44 6.33
C LYS A 94 5.23 3.49 5.16
N LYS A 95 6.49 3.39 4.71
CA LYS A 95 6.89 2.44 3.67
C LYS A 95 6.43 1.04 4.06
N ARG A 96 5.61 0.42 3.20
CA ARG A 96 5.16 -0.96 3.40
C ARG A 96 6.39 -1.86 3.45
N GLY A 97 6.38 -2.81 4.38
CA GLY A 97 7.44 -3.81 4.49
C GLY A 97 7.66 -4.59 3.19
N PRO A 98 8.75 -5.36 3.10
CA PRO A 98 9.15 -6.07 1.88
C PRO A 98 7.99 -6.84 1.26
N ARG A 99 7.64 -6.53 0.00
CA ARG A 99 6.52 -7.17 -0.70
C ARG A 99 6.88 -8.52 -1.34
N SER A 100 8.16 -8.91 -1.31
CA SER A 100 8.65 -10.17 -1.85
C SER A 100 9.14 -11.13 -0.75
N PRO A 101 9.08 -12.45 -0.97
CA PRO A 101 9.71 -13.44 -0.10
C PRO A 101 11.23 -13.23 -0.11
N HIS A 102 11.76 -12.56 0.90
CA HIS A 102 13.19 -12.26 1.03
C HIS A 102 14.05 -13.53 1.18
N LYS A 103 13.45 -14.65 1.61
CA LYS A 103 14.12 -15.94 1.82
C LYS A 103 14.28 -16.79 0.55
N LEU A 104 13.52 -16.52 -0.52
CA LEU A 104 13.56 -17.27 -1.77
C LEU A 104 13.91 -16.32 -2.91
N CYS A 105 15.17 -15.92 -2.99
CA CYS A 105 15.68 -15.03 -4.03
C CYS A 105 16.77 -15.71 -4.88
N GLY A 106 16.97 -15.21 -6.10
CA GLY A 106 18.06 -15.58 -6.99
C GLY A 106 18.29 -17.09 -7.12
N GLU A 107 19.46 -17.52 -6.65
CA GLU A 107 19.98 -18.89 -6.73
C GLU A 107 19.07 -19.92 -6.06
N VAL A 108 18.43 -19.57 -4.92
CA VAL A 108 17.52 -20.48 -4.20
C VAL A 108 16.29 -20.79 -5.06
N LEU A 109 15.76 -19.81 -5.79
CA LEU A 109 14.63 -20.04 -6.71
C LEU A 109 15.04 -20.87 -7.93
N THR A 110 16.23 -20.63 -8.48
CA THR A 110 16.76 -21.41 -9.59
C THR A 110 16.95 -22.87 -9.19
N PHE A 111 17.55 -23.12 -8.03
CA PHE A 111 17.69 -24.46 -7.44
C PHE A 111 16.34 -25.12 -7.20
N LEU A 112 15.38 -24.41 -6.60
CA LEU A 112 14.05 -24.97 -6.37
C LEU A 112 13.33 -25.35 -7.67
N ARG A 113 13.48 -24.55 -8.74
CA ARG A 113 12.88 -24.83 -10.05
C ARG A 113 13.54 -26.01 -10.76
N SER A 114 14.86 -26.18 -10.64
CA SER A 114 15.56 -27.30 -11.27
C SER A 114 15.19 -28.66 -10.64
N GLN A 115 14.63 -28.66 -9.43
CA GLN A 115 14.20 -29.86 -8.71
C GLN A 115 12.71 -30.22 -8.95
N VAL A 116 11.97 -29.42 -9.71
CA VAL A 116 10.55 -29.63 -10.00
C VAL A 116 10.39 -30.22 -11.40
N VAL A 117 9.67 -31.34 -11.49
CA VAL A 117 9.30 -31.96 -12.75
C VAL A 117 7.90 -31.47 -13.15
N ALA A 118 7.76 -31.01 -14.40
CA ALA A 118 6.48 -30.56 -14.92
C ALA A 118 5.44 -31.69 -14.87
N GLY A 119 4.27 -31.43 -14.28
CA GLY A 119 3.18 -32.41 -14.14
C GLY A 119 3.22 -33.24 -12.86
N GLU A 120 4.31 -33.19 -12.07
CA GLU A 120 4.36 -33.84 -10.76
C GLU A 120 3.95 -32.91 -9.61
N PRO A 121 3.38 -33.45 -8.50
CA PRO A 121 3.11 -32.67 -7.30
C PRO A 121 4.38 -32.07 -6.68
N ILE A 122 4.31 -30.80 -6.27
CA ILE A 122 5.44 -30.14 -5.58
C ILE A 122 5.68 -30.81 -4.23
N ARG A 123 6.81 -31.51 -4.09
CA ARG A 123 7.22 -32.16 -2.83
C ARG A 123 7.88 -31.16 -1.88
N ALA A 124 7.12 -30.15 -1.45
CA ALA A 124 7.61 -28.98 -0.73
C ALA A 124 8.40 -29.29 0.55
N ARG A 125 8.04 -30.34 1.29
CA ARG A 125 8.81 -30.78 2.47
C ARG A 125 10.22 -31.25 2.11
N LYS A 126 10.37 -32.04 1.04
CA LYS A 126 11.68 -32.50 0.56
C LYS A 126 12.52 -31.32 0.07
N LEU A 127 11.89 -30.39 -0.64
CA LEU A 127 12.55 -29.17 -1.11
C LEU A 127 13.00 -28.28 0.06
N ALA A 128 12.22 -28.15 1.14
CA ALA A 128 12.64 -27.42 2.33
C ALA A 128 13.88 -28.03 2.99
N THR A 129 13.96 -29.36 3.08
CA THR A 129 15.16 -30.05 3.57
C THR A 129 16.37 -29.82 2.65
N ALA A 130 16.16 -29.87 1.33
CA ALA A 130 17.22 -29.63 0.35
C ALA A 130 17.75 -28.19 0.43
N VAL A 131 16.87 -27.19 0.57
CA VAL A 131 17.25 -25.78 0.75
C VAL A 131 18.03 -25.57 2.05
N ARG A 132 17.63 -26.22 3.15
CA ARG A 132 18.40 -26.16 4.41
C ARG A 132 19.81 -26.74 4.22
N ARG A 133 19.94 -27.83 3.48
CA ARG A 133 21.25 -28.48 3.27
C ARG A 133 22.18 -27.67 2.38
N GLU A 134 21.64 -27.09 1.30
CA GLU A 134 22.43 -26.43 0.26
C GLU A 134 22.72 -24.95 0.58
N PHE A 135 21.77 -24.25 1.21
CA PHE A 135 21.84 -22.80 1.42
C PHE A 135 21.80 -22.39 2.91
N ASP A 136 21.83 -23.36 3.84
CA ASP A 136 21.65 -23.14 5.29
C ASP A 136 20.40 -22.31 5.63
N LEU A 137 19.34 -22.45 4.82
CA LEU A 137 18.18 -21.58 4.88
C LEU A 137 16.92 -22.33 5.31
N GLU A 138 16.37 -21.92 6.45
CA GLU A 138 15.11 -22.48 6.97
C GLU A 138 13.89 -21.84 6.31
N VAL A 139 13.26 -22.60 5.40
CA VAL A 139 12.06 -22.21 4.66
C VAL A 139 10.90 -23.15 5.00
N HIS A 140 9.75 -22.57 5.33
CA HIS A 140 8.53 -23.35 5.53
C HIS A 140 8.03 -23.93 4.19
N PRO A 141 7.58 -25.20 4.11
CA PRO A 141 7.07 -25.82 2.87
C PRO A 141 6.02 -24.96 2.14
N ARG A 142 5.09 -24.35 2.88
CA ARG A 142 4.10 -23.38 2.35
C ARG A 142 4.72 -22.24 1.54
N THR A 143 5.89 -21.74 1.94
CA THR A 143 6.59 -20.66 1.23
C THR A 143 7.13 -21.13 -0.12
N ILE A 144 7.62 -22.38 -0.18
CA ILE A 144 8.09 -23.04 -1.42
C ILE A 144 6.91 -23.31 -2.35
N GLU A 145 5.80 -23.84 -1.83
CA GLU A 145 4.56 -24.04 -2.61
C GLU A 145 4.06 -22.73 -3.21
N ARG A 146 4.07 -21.63 -2.44
CA ARG A 146 3.64 -20.31 -2.94
C ARG A 146 4.60 -19.75 -3.98
N ALA A 147 5.90 -20.03 -3.87
CA ALA A 147 6.90 -19.56 -4.80
C ALA A 147 6.90 -20.33 -6.14
N LEU A 148 6.61 -21.63 -6.10
CA LEU A 148 6.64 -22.52 -7.26
C LEU A 148 5.27 -22.76 -7.89
N GLY A 149 4.19 -22.68 -7.11
CA GLY A 149 2.81 -22.99 -7.52
C GLY A 149 2.12 -21.94 -8.41
N GLY A 150 2.87 -20.95 -8.91
CA GLY A 150 2.33 -19.87 -9.72
C GLY A 150 1.42 -18.91 -8.95
N LYS A 151 1.34 -17.66 -9.42
CA LYS A 151 0.23 -16.77 -9.03
C LYS A 151 -1.05 -17.46 -9.47
N LYS A 152 -2.00 -17.71 -8.56
CA LYS A 152 -3.41 -17.80 -8.98
C LYS A 152 -3.66 -16.55 -9.82
N THR A 153 -4.01 -16.72 -11.08
CA THR A 153 -4.64 -15.68 -11.89
C THR A 153 -5.75 -15.11 -11.03
N SER A 154 -5.57 -13.89 -10.51
CA SER A 154 -6.71 -13.14 -9.99
C SER A 154 -7.58 -12.90 -11.21
N ARG A 155 -8.70 -13.62 -11.24
CA ARG A 155 -9.80 -13.33 -12.14
C ARG A 155 -10.33 -11.92 -11.87
#